data_AF-A0AAW2GTC7-F1
#
_entry.id   AF-A0AAW2GTC7-F1
#
_cell.length_a   1.000
_cell.length_b   1.000
_cell.length_c   1.000
_cell.angle_alpha   90.00
_cell.angle_beta   90.00
_cell.angle_gamma   90.00
#
_symmetry.space_group_name_H-M   'P 1'
#
loop_
_entity.id
_entity.type
_entity.pdbx_description
1 polymer ?
#
loop_
_entity_poly.entity_id
_entity_poly.type
_entity_poly.pdbx_seq_one_letter_code
_entity_poly.pdbx_strand_id
1 'polypeptide(L)'
;MISHSAGELGCAYADGCLTIEQTILSAYFIGLVCTEEKIIHSSMATVSLDYESLKNICPANIEIICRNSKSNNVVSGPIKSLQEFIKKLQINNVHVKEIDCNVPYHSSYLASVKNKLLLNLSKIILQPKDRSSKWISTSTRRTEWFTSASKISSAEYHTRSILNTVLFEQATHLISSNAVTIEIAPDGVLQSILKESLHLERNVILTGRTEQNIKMILQGIGRLYNYGLQPQVANLYPPIDFPVSRGTPMISPFIRYATGYYLKSQYQYCIHK
;
A
#
# COMPACT_ATOMS: atom_id res chain seq x y z
N MET A 1 -2.55 -1.78 8.26
CA MET A 1 -1.49 -1.41 7.29
C MET A 1 -1.14 -2.65 6.49
N ILE A 2 -1.12 -2.52 5.17
CA ILE A 2 -0.80 -3.58 4.23
C ILE A 2 0.18 -2.97 3.24
N SER A 3 1.28 -3.66 2.98
CA SER A 3 2.31 -3.24 2.05
C SER A 3 2.27 -4.04 0.76
N HIS A 4 2.89 -3.50 -0.29
CA HIS A 4 3.21 -4.26 -1.51
C HIS A 4 4.71 -4.11 -1.76
N SER A 5 5.44 -5.22 -1.86
CA SER A 5 6.88 -5.22 -2.14
C SER A 5 7.65 -4.27 -1.19
N ALA A 6 8.39 -3.28 -1.74
CA ALA A 6 9.20 -2.32 -1.01
C ALA A 6 8.39 -1.47 -0.02
N GLY A 7 7.06 -1.41 -0.17
CA GLY A 7 6.16 -0.79 0.79
C GLY A 7 6.23 -1.40 2.20
N GLU A 8 6.81 -2.59 2.38
CA GLU A 8 7.06 -3.18 3.72
C GLU A 8 7.95 -2.27 4.58
N LEU A 9 8.89 -1.52 3.98
CA LEU A 9 9.69 -0.51 4.70
C LEU A 9 8.81 0.66 5.16
N GLY A 10 7.89 1.12 4.30
CA GLY A 10 6.94 2.17 4.65
C GLY A 10 5.97 1.75 5.76
N CYS A 11 5.52 0.50 5.74
CA CYS A 11 4.73 -0.07 6.84
C CYS A 11 5.56 -0.17 8.13
N ALA A 12 6.83 -0.58 8.05
CA ALA A 12 7.70 -0.63 9.22
C ALA A 12 7.92 0.75 9.86
N TYR A 13 8.04 1.79 9.04
CA TYR A 13 8.09 3.17 9.53
C TYR A 13 6.76 3.59 10.19
N ALA A 14 5.64 3.37 9.50
CA ALA A 14 4.31 3.74 10.00
C ALA A 14 3.90 2.99 11.27
N ASP A 15 4.42 1.77 11.47
CA ASP A 15 4.24 0.96 12.67
C ASP A 15 5.19 1.35 13.83
N GLY A 16 6.15 2.24 13.58
CA GLY A 16 7.17 2.65 14.55
C GLY A 16 8.31 1.66 14.74
N CYS A 17 8.38 0.61 13.91
CA CYS A 17 9.45 -0.39 13.93
C CYS A 17 10.78 0.16 13.43
N LEU A 18 10.75 1.03 12.41
CA LEU A 18 11.92 1.72 11.87
C LEU A 18 11.81 3.23 12.07
N THR A 19 12.94 3.89 12.30
CA THR A 19 13.02 5.35 12.17
C THR A 19 12.99 5.76 10.69
N ILE A 20 12.83 7.06 10.42
CA ILE A 20 12.89 7.57 9.05
C ILE A 20 14.26 7.33 8.41
N GLU A 21 15.35 7.52 9.18
CA GLU A 21 16.72 7.30 8.73
C GLU A 21 16.94 5.81 8.41
N GLN A 22 16.51 4.91 9.30
CA GLN A 22 16.61 3.47 9.06
C GLN A 22 15.83 3.06 7.80
N THR A 23 14.64 3.64 7.60
CA THR A 23 13.78 3.35 6.44
C THR A 23 14.46 3.79 5.14
N ILE A 24 14.97 5.03 5.09
CA ILE A 24 15.65 5.59 3.92
C ILE A 24 16.95 4.82 3.62
N LEU A 25 17.78 4.57 4.65
CA LEU A 25 19.02 3.82 4.47
C LEU A 25 18.76 2.38 4.03
N SER A 26 17.75 1.72 4.60
CA SER A 26 17.37 0.37 4.16
C SER A 26 16.99 0.35 2.69
N ALA A 27 16.13 1.28 2.24
CA ALA A 27 15.75 1.40 0.85
C ALA A 27 16.96 1.68 -0.07
N TYR A 28 17.85 2.58 0.34
CA TYR A 28 19.08 2.90 -0.38
C TYR A 28 19.98 1.68 -0.56
N PHE A 29 20.31 0.97 0.53
CA PHE A 29 21.22 -0.18 0.47
C PHE A 29 20.60 -1.39 -0.22
N ILE A 30 19.27 -1.58 -0.14
CA ILE A 30 18.57 -2.59 -0.94
C ILE A 30 18.74 -2.28 -2.42
N GLY A 31 18.48 -1.04 -2.84
CA GLY A 31 18.68 -0.59 -4.21
C GLY A 31 20.11 -0.82 -4.69
N LEU A 32 21.09 -0.30 -3.93
CA LEU A 32 22.51 -0.40 -4.22
C LEU A 32 22.96 -1.85 -4.45
N VAL A 33 22.64 -2.75 -3.52
CA VAL A 33 23.04 -4.15 -3.60
C VAL A 33 22.37 -4.85 -4.79
N CYS A 34 21.13 -4.51 -5.10
CA CYS A 34 20.41 -5.12 -6.22
C CYS A 34 20.81 -4.55 -7.59
N THR A 35 21.51 -3.41 -7.64
CA THR A 35 21.99 -2.81 -8.90
C THR A 35 23.48 -3.05 -9.19
N GLU A 36 24.33 -3.13 -8.16
CA GLU A 36 25.79 -3.26 -8.33
C GLU A 36 26.25 -4.69 -8.66
N GLU A 37 25.52 -5.70 -8.18
CA GLU A 37 25.89 -7.09 -8.37
C GLU A 37 25.58 -7.54 -9.79
N LYS A 38 26.35 -8.51 -10.32
CA LYS A 38 26.11 -9.11 -11.65
C LYS A 38 24.87 -10.00 -11.63
N ILE A 39 23.72 -9.38 -11.41
CA ILE A 39 22.42 -10.03 -11.42
C ILE A 39 21.96 -10.15 -12.87
N ILE A 40 21.37 -11.30 -13.19
CA ILE A 40 20.77 -11.53 -14.50
C ILE A 40 19.71 -10.45 -14.71
N HIS A 41 19.85 -9.70 -15.80
CA HIS A 41 18.83 -8.71 -16.18
C HIS A 41 17.52 -9.44 -16.42
N SER A 42 16.49 -9.02 -15.69
CA SER A 42 15.15 -9.57 -15.78
C SER A 42 14.19 -8.54 -16.32
N SER A 43 13.04 -9.02 -16.76
CA SER A 43 11.86 -8.20 -16.96
C SER A 43 10.74 -8.73 -16.05
N MET A 44 9.71 -7.92 -15.87
CA MET A 44 8.53 -8.28 -15.09
C MET A 44 7.27 -7.98 -15.90
N ALA A 45 6.21 -8.76 -15.68
CA ALA A 45 4.92 -8.50 -16.28
C ALA A 45 3.77 -8.87 -15.35
N THR A 46 2.74 -8.02 -15.32
CA THR A 46 1.44 -8.38 -14.76
C THR A 46 0.69 -9.27 -15.76
N VAL A 47 0.07 -10.34 -15.27
CA VAL A 47 -0.67 -11.32 -16.06
C VAL A 47 -2.07 -11.46 -15.46
N SER A 48 -3.08 -11.25 -16.30
CA SER A 48 -4.49 -11.39 -15.93
C SER A 48 -4.96 -12.85 -15.97
N LEU A 49 -4.40 -13.68 -15.09
CA LEU A 49 -4.70 -15.10 -14.96
C LEU A 49 -4.61 -15.51 -13.49
N ASP A 50 -5.36 -16.54 -13.07
CA ASP A 50 -5.24 -17.08 -11.73
C ASP A 50 -3.92 -17.82 -11.48
N TYR A 51 -3.55 -17.93 -10.21
CA TYR A 51 -2.26 -18.49 -9.81
C TYR A 51 -2.06 -19.95 -10.24
N GLU A 52 -3.07 -20.81 -10.09
CA GLU A 52 -2.93 -22.23 -10.39
C GLU A 52 -2.80 -22.47 -11.89
N SER A 53 -3.62 -21.80 -12.71
CA SER A 53 -3.50 -21.84 -14.16
C SER A 53 -2.15 -21.31 -14.63
N LEU A 54 -1.71 -20.16 -14.08
CA LEU A 54 -0.44 -19.55 -14.44
C LEU A 54 0.76 -20.44 -14.08
N LYS A 55 0.73 -21.05 -12.89
CA LYS A 55 1.77 -21.96 -12.41
C LYS A 55 1.95 -23.17 -13.34
N ASN A 56 0.86 -23.69 -13.91
CA ASN A 56 0.90 -24.84 -14.81
C ASN A 56 1.50 -24.53 -16.18
N ILE A 57 1.46 -23.28 -16.62
CA ILE A 57 1.94 -22.86 -17.95
C ILE A 57 3.26 -22.07 -17.90
N CYS A 58 3.68 -21.60 -16.73
CA CYS A 58 4.93 -20.87 -16.54
C CYS A 58 6.15 -21.75 -16.88
N PRO A 59 7.07 -21.27 -17.73
CA PRO A 59 8.36 -21.90 -17.95
C PRO A 59 9.17 -22.04 -16.65
N ALA A 60 10.07 -23.03 -16.59
CA ALA A 60 10.87 -23.30 -15.39
C ALA A 60 11.79 -22.14 -14.95
N ASN A 61 12.13 -21.23 -15.87
CA ASN A 61 12.95 -20.05 -15.61
C ASN A 61 12.13 -18.75 -15.48
N ILE A 62 10.82 -18.86 -15.28
CA ILE A 62 9.93 -17.74 -14.99
C ILE A 62 9.22 -18.02 -13.66
N GLU A 63 9.34 -17.10 -12.72
CA GLU A 63 8.77 -17.23 -11.39
C GLU A 63 7.55 -16.33 -11.25
N ILE A 64 6.52 -16.81 -10.55
CA ILE A 64 5.39 -15.98 -10.11
C ILE A 64 5.82 -15.27 -8.83
N ILE A 65 6.11 -13.98 -8.95
CA ILE A 65 6.74 -13.17 -7.91
C ILE A 65 5.75 -12.35 -7.08
N CYS A 66 4.56 -12.07 -7.60
CA CYS A 66 3.50 -11.41 -6.82
C CYS A 66 2.15 -12.06 -7.10
N ARG A 67 1.39 -12.30 -6.04
CA ARG A 67 -0.02 -12.70 -6.06
C ARG A 67 -0.87 -11.51 -5.64
N ASN A 68 -1.34 -10.75 -6.63
CA ASN A 68 -2.04 -9.49 -6.40
C ASN A 68 -3.51 -9.73 -6.05
N SER A 69 -4.18 -10.57 -6.83
CA SER A 69 -5.59 -10.93 -6.66
C SER A 69 -5.88 -12.29 -7.31
N LYS A 70 -7.16 -12.72 -7.30
CA LYS A 70 -7.60 -14.00 -7.90
C LYS A 70 -7.25 -14.11 -9.38
N SER A 71 -7.30 -13.01 -10.12
CA SER A 71 -7.03 -12.94 -11.56
C SER A 71 -5.88 -12.02 -11.93
N ASN A 72 -5.03 -11.61 -10.99
CA ASN A 72 -3.88 -10.75 -11.25
C ASN A 72 -2.64 -11.27 -10.53
N ASN A 73 -1.62 -11.65 -11.31
CA ASN A 73 -0.34 -12.10 -10.80
C ASN A 73 0.79 -11.36 -11.51
N VAL A 74 1.98 -11.35 -10.92
CA VAL A 74 3.20 -10.80 -11.54
C VAL A 74 4.20 -11.91 -11.72
N VAL A 75 4.78 -11.98 -12.91
CA VAL A 75 5.87 -12.91 -13.25
C VAL A 75 7.16 -12.15 -13.48
N SER A 76 8.28 -12.81 -13.22
CA SER A 76 9.63 -12.31 -13.47
C SER A 76 10.53 -13.40 -14.03
N GLY A 77 11.44 -13.03 -14.91
CA GLY A 77 12.41 -13.96 -15.49
C GLY A 77 13.35 -13.28 -16.49
N PRO A 78 14.25 -14.06 -17.12
CA PRO A 78 15.16 -13.55 -18.14
C PRO A 78 14.39 -12.91 -19.29
N ILE A 79 14.86 -11.75 -19.76
CA ILE A 79 14.15 -10.89 -20.73
C ILE A 79 13.62 -11.67 -21.94
N LYS A 80 14.48 -12.48 -22.59
CA LYS A 80 14.10 -13.27 -23.78
C LYS A 80 12.98 -14.27 -23.49
N SER A 81 13.13 -15.06 -22.43
CA SER A 81 12.14 -16.07 -22.06
C SER A 81 10.82 -15.43 -21.65
N LEU A 82 10.87 -14.31 -20.93
CA LEU A 82 9.65 -13.59 -20.56
C LEU A 82 8.95 -13.03 -21.80
N GLN A 83 9.66 -12.42 -22.74
CA GLN A 83 9.07 -11.91 -23.98
C GLN A 83 8.39 -13.01 -24.82
N GLU A 84 9.00 -14.19 -24.92
CA GLU A 84 8.40 -15.35 -25.59
C GLU A 84 7.13 -15.82 -24.86
N PHE A 85 7.18 -15.86 -23.52
CA PHE A 85 6.04 -16.23 -22.70
C PHE A 85 4.88 -15.22 -22.80
N ILE A 86 5.17 -13.92 -22.79
CA ILE A 86 4.18 -12.85 -22.99
C ILE A 86 3.49 -13.01 -24.34
N LYS A 87 4.25 -13.25 -25.43
CA LYS A 87 3.67 -13.51 -26.76
C LYS A 87 2.75 -14.72 -26.75
N LYS A 88 3.16 -15.82 -26.10
CA LYS A 88 2.33 -17.02 -25.95
C LYS A 88 1.03 -16.74 -25.19
N LEU A 89 1.09 -15.96 -24.11
CA LEU A 89 -0.09 -15.56 -23.34
C LEU A 89 -1.05 -14.69 -24.17
N GLN A 90 -0.51 -13.72 -24.90
CA GLN A 90 -1.30 -12.83 -25.78
C GLN A 90 -2.00 -13.60 -26.91
N ILE A 91 -1.34 -14.59 -27.52
CA ILE A 91 -1.96 -15.48 -28.51
C ILE A 91 -3.17 -16.23 -27.92
N ASN A 92 -3.12 -16.57 -26.63
CA ASN A 92 -4.21 -17.21 -25.91
C ASN A 92 -5.21 -16.21 -25.30
N ASN A 93 -5.22 -14.95 -25.76
CA ASN A 93 -6.11 -13.87 -25.29
C ASN A 93 -5.98 -13.55 -23.79
N VAL A 94 -4.84 -13.87 -23.16
CA VAL A 94 -4.56 -13.45 -21.79
C VAL A 94 -4.02 -12.02 -21.80
N HIS A 95 -4.64 -11.13 -21.02
CA HIS A 95 -4.14 -9.77 -20.88
C HIS A 95 -2.84 -9.74 -20.09
N VAL A 96 -1.83 -9.06 -20.63
CA VAL A 96 -0.50 -8.95 -20.04
C VAL A 96 -0.03 -7.50 -20.19
N LYS A 97 0.58 -6.97 -19.14
CA LYS A 97 1.20 -5.64 -19.14
C LYS A 97 2.59 -5.71 -18.52
N GLU A 98 3.60 -5.34 -19.30
CA GLU A 98 4.99 -5.25 -18.86
C GLU A 98 5.17 -4.18 -17.77
N ILE A 99 6.09 -4.45 -16.86
CA ILE A 99 6.52 -3.55 -15.79
C ILE A 99 7.96 -3.16 -16.07
N ASP A 100 8.21 -1.85 -16.10
CA ASP A 100 9.55 -1.30 -16.23
C ASP A 100 10.33 -1.51 -14.93
N CYS A 101 11.04 -2.63 -14.85
CA CYS A 101 11.92 -2.97 -13.75
C CYS A 101 13.01 -3.94 -14.24
N ASN A 102 14.27 -3.52 -14.15
CA ASN A 102 15.41 -4.30 -14.61
C ASN A 102 16.02 -5.19 -13.49
N VAL A 103 15.45 -5.14 -12.29
CA VAL A 103 15.92 -5.87 -11.11
C VAL A 103 14.92 -6.98 -10.78
N PRO A 104 15.36 -8.24 -10.59
CA PRO A 104 14.46 -9.38 -10.37
C PRO A 104 13.99 -9.50 -8.91
N TYR A 105 13.35 -8.46 -8.37
CA TYR A 105 12.77 -8.50 -7.03
C TYR A 105 11.85 -9.72 -6.83
N HIS A 106 11.84 -10.25 -5.60
CA HIS A 106 10.99 -11.36 -5.15
C HIS A 106 11.20 -12.70 -5.86
N SER A 107 12.36 -12.86 -6.49
CA SER A 107 12.72 -14.08 -7.21
C SER A 107 14.01 -14.70 -6.69
N SER A 108 14.22 -15.97 -7.04
CA SER A 108 15.45 -16.68 -6.72
C SER A 108 16.70 -16.07 -7.37
N TYR A 109 16.56 -15.21 -8.39
CA TYR A 109 17.69 -14.52 -9.03
C TYR A 109 18.44 -13.56 -8.09
N LEU A 110 17.84 -13.16 -6.97
CA LEU A 110 18.49 -12.37 -5.92
C LEU A 110 19.16 -13.23 -4.82
N ALA A 111 19.19 -14.56 -4.97
CA ALA A 111 19.79 -15.44 -3.96
C ALA A 111 21.27 -15.13 -3.68
N SER A 112 22.05 -14.74 -4.70
CA SER A 112 23.46 -14.38 -4.55
C SER A 112 23.68 -13.15 -3.67
N VAL A 113 22.72 -12.21 -3.66
CA VAL A 113 22.83 -10.95 -2.92
C VAL A 113 22.25 -11.01 -1.51
N LYS A 114 21.57 -12.09 -1.15
CA LYS A 114 20.94 -12.30 0.17
C LYS A 114 21.86 -11.98 1.33
N ASN A 115 23.09 -12.48 1.32
CA ASN A 115 24.03 -12.28 2.44
C ASN A 115 24.47 -10.81 2.53
N LYS A 116 24.72 -10.15 1.40
CA LYS A 116 25.10 -8.73 1.36
C LYS A 116 23.96 -7.83 1.82
N LEU A 117 22.72 -8.13 1.39
CA LEU A 117 21.51 -7.45 1.87
C LEU A 117 21.37 -7.58 3.39
N LEU A 118 21.46 -8.81 3.91
CA LEU A 118 21.35 -9.07 5.34
C LEU A 118 22.42 -8.30 6.12
N LEU A 119 23.69 -8.39 5.70
CA LEU A 119 24.80 -7.69 6.36
C LEU A 119 24.59 -6.17 6.40
N ASN A 120 24.12 -5.57 5.30
CA ASN A 120 23.86 -4.14 5.25
C ASN A 120 22.67 -3.74 6.14
N LEU A 121 21.57 -4.50 6.07
CA LEU A 121 20.38 -4.23 6.89
C LEU A 121 20.64 -4.46 8.38
N SER A 122 21.46 -5.44 8.75
CA SER A 122 21.85 -5.69 10.15
C SER A 122 22.66 -4.54 10.75
N LYS A 123 23.39 -3.76 9.94
CA LYS A 123 24.09 -2.55 10.39
C LYS A 123 23.15 -1.38 10.64
N ILE A 124 21.98 -1.37 10.00
CA ILE A 124 20.98 -0.29 10.07
C ILE A 124 19.96 -0.59 11.17
N ILE A 125 19.51 -1.85 11.24
CA ILE A 125 18.46 -2.33 12.14
C ILE A 125 19.12 -3.05 13.32
N LEU A 126 19.80 -2.26 14.16
CA LEU A 126 20.58 -2.78 15.31
C LEU A 126 19.69 -3.33 16.43
N GLN A 127 18.52 -2.72 16.63
CA GLN A 127 17.56 -3.09 17.67
C GLN A 127 16.19 -3.32 17.02
N PRO A 128 15.95 -4.51 16.46
CA PRO A 128 14.66 -4.85 15.86
C PRO A 128 13.52 -4.70 16.86
N LYS A 129 12.39 -4.14 16.42
CA LYS A 129 11.18 -3.99 17.23
C LYS A 129 10.09 -4.96 16.80
N ASP A 130 9.21 -5.29 17.74
CA ASP A 130 8.00 -6.05 17.44
C ASP A 130 7.08 -5.26 16.52
N ARG A 131 6.51 -5.99 15.56
CA ARG A 131 5.45 -5.50 14.67
C ARG A 131 4.13 -5.55 15.41
N SER A 132 3.34 -4.51 15.29
CA SER A 132 2.00 -4.48 15.85
C SER A 132 1.06 -5.37 15.05
N SER A 133 -0.07 -5.75 15.67
CA SER A 133 -1.14 -6.51 15.01
C SER A 133 -1.81 -5.73 13.87
N LYS A 134 -1.56 -4.42 13.73
CA LYS A 134 -2.09 -3.58 12.65
C LYS A 134 -1.33 -3.80 11.34
N TRP A 135 -0.11 -4.31 11.37
CA TRP A 135 0.70 -4.57 10.18
C TRP A 135 0.50 -6.00 9.69
N ILE A 136 -0.18 -6.15 8.56
CA ILE A 136 -0.36 -7.43 7.89
C ILE A 136 0.76 -7.62 6.88
N SER A 137 1.62 -8.61 7.13
CA SER A 137 2.73 -8.96 6.23
C SER A 137 2.22 -9.51 4.90
N THR A 138 2.84 -9.06 3.82
CA THR A 138 2.65 -9.63 2.48
C THR A 138 3.85 -10.45 2.01
N SER A 139 4.97 -10.42 2.73
CA SER A 139 6.15 -11.26 2.45
C SER A 139 6.15 -12.62 3.16
N THR A 140 5.22 -12.82 4.09
CA THR A 140 5.11 -14.01 4.93
C THR A 140 3.74 -14.65 4.75
N ARG A 141 3.68 -15.99 4.68
CA ARG A 141 2.42 -16.73 4.61
C ARG A 141 1.61 -16.54 5.89
N ARG A 142 0.28 -16.48 5.79
CA ARG A 142 -0.62 -16.32 6.94
C ARG A 142 -0.36 -17.31 8.08
N THR A 143 -0.04 -18.57 7.76
CA THR A 143 0.27 -19.62 8.73
C THR A 143 1.51 -19.33 9.57
N GLU A 144 2.40 -18.45 9.10
CA GLU A 144 3.68 -18.12 9.73
C GLU A 144 3.67 -16.76 10.43
N TRP A 145 2.60 -15.97 10.33
CA TRP A 145 2.53 -14.62 10.92
C TRP A 145 2.79 -14.58 12.42
N PHE A 146 2.46 -15.67 13.13
CA PHE A 146 2.62 -15.75 14.59
C PHE A 146 3.95 -16.35 15.05
N THR A 147 4.84 -16.70 14.11
CA THR A 147 6.20 -17.17 14.43
C THR A 147 7.05 -16.04 15.00
N SER A 148 8.01 -16.36 15.88
CA SER A 148 8.91 -15.36 16.48
C SER A 148 9.66 -14.56 15.41
N ALA A 149 10.12 -15.22 14.34
CA ALA A 149 10.83 -14.57 13.25
C ALA A 149 9.95 -13.61 12.43
N SER A 150 8.64 -13.87 12.37
CA SER A 150 7.71 -12.98 11.68
C SER A 150 7.18 -11.88 12.57
N LYS A 151 7.21 -12.01 13.91
CA LYS A 151 6.72 -10.93 14.79
C LYS A 151 7.65 -9.72 14.85
N ILE A 152 8.92 -9.88 14.48
CA ILE A 152 9.93 -8.84 14.63
C ILE A 152 10.26 -8.22 13.26
N SER A 153 10.32 -6.90 13.18
CA SER A 153 10.79 -6.16 12.01
C SER A 153 12.32 -6.10 12.00
N SER A 154 12.96 -7.25 11.77
CA SER A 154 14.43 -7.39 11.75
C SER A 154 15.04 -7.25 10.36
N ALA A 155 16.38 -7.21 10.30
CA ALA A 155 17.11 -7.27 9.04
C ALA A 155 16.79 -8.54 8.24
N GLU A 156 16.60 -9.69 8.91
CA GLU A 156 16.17 -10.94 8.29
C GLU A 156 14.76 -10.85 7.72
N TYR A 157 13.83 -10.19 8.42
CA TYR A 157 12.47 -9.96 7.92
C TYR A 157 12.51 -9.15 6.63
N HIS A 158 13.21 -8.01 6.63
CA HIS A 158 13.31 -7.14 5.45
C HIS A 158 14.13 -7.76 4.32
N THR A 159 15.15 -8.57 4.63
CA THR A 159 15.87 -9.34 3.60
C THR A 159 14.93 -10.35 2.93
N ARG A 160 14.12 -11.06 3.74
CA ARG A 160 13.12 -12.00 3.21
C ARG A 160 12.03 -11.30 2.40
N SER A 161 11.60 -10.10 2.78
CA SER A 161 10.56 -9.37 2.05
C SER A 161 10.97 -8.91 0.65
N ILE A 162 12.27 -8.81 0.38
CA ILE A 162 12.81 -8.52 -0.96
C ILE A 162 12.98 -9.79 -1.81
N LEU A 163 13.14 -10.94 -1.17
CA LEU A 163 13.44 -12.22 -1.84
C LEU A 163 12.20 -13.11 -2.04
N ASN A 164 11.22 -13.02 -1.15
CA ASN A 164 10.03 -13.85 -1.17
C ASN A 164 8.96 -13.27 -2.10
N THR A 165 8.14 -14.15 -2.66
CA THR A 165 6.91 -13.79 -3.38
C THR A 165 6.02 -12.85 -2.54
N VAL A 166 5.50 -11.79 -3.15
CA VAL A 166 4.53 -10.88 -2.54
C VAL A 166 3.15 -11.54 -2.55
N LEU A 167 2.62 -11.85 -1.37
CA LEU A 167 1.30 -12.46 -1.15
C LEU A 167 0.27 -11.38 -0.82
N PHE A 168 -0.01 -10.47 -1.75
CA PHE A 168 -0.89 -9.33 -1.51
C PHE A 168 -2.37 -9.74 -1.36
N GLU A 169 -2.82 -10.67 -2.21
CA GLU A 169 -4.19 -11.21 -2.21
C GLU A 169 -4.64 -11.64 -0.80
N GLN A 170 -3.80 -12.37 -0.06
CA GLN A 170 -4.12 -12.89 1.28
C GLN A 170 -4.43 -11.78 2.31
N ALA A 171 -3.85 -10.59 2.11
CA ALA A 171 -4.03 -9.45 2.98
C ALA A 171 -5.27 -8.64 2.57
N THR A 172 -5.56 -8.53 1.26
CA THR A 172 -6.75 -7.82 0.78
C THR A 172 -8.05 -8.43 1.29
N HIS A 173 -8.12 -9.76 1.45
CA HIS A 173 -9.27 -10.45 2.03
C HIS A 173 -9.55 -10.12 3.51
N LEU A 174 -8.61 -9.49 4.21
CA LEU A 174 -8.79 -9.07 5.61
C LEU A 174 -9.34 -7.64 5.73
N ILE A 175 -9.42 -6.91 4.62
CA ILE A 175 -9.94 -5.55 4.63
C ILE A 175 -11.45 -5.63 4.76
N SER A 176 -12.00 -4.94 5.76
CA SER A 176 -13.46 -4.86 5.96
C SER A 176 -14.13 -4.20 4.76
N SER A 177 -15.30 -4.68 4.36
CA SER A 177 -16.09 -4.10 3.25
C SER A 177 -16.43 -2.62 3.46
N ASN A 178 -16.48 -2.17 4.72
CA ASN A 178 -16.76 -0.79 5.07
C ASN A 178 -15.50 0.07 5.24
N ALA A 179 -14.30 -0.49 5.11
CA ALA A 179 -13.07 0.25 5.30
C ALA A 179 -12.89 1.37 4.28
N VAL A 180 -12.31 2.47 4.74
CA VAL A 180 -11.73 3.51 3.88
C VAL A 180 -10.25 3.23 3.81
N THR A 181 -9.71 3.04 2.60
CA THR A 181 -8.29 2.76 2.38
C THR A 181 -7.59 4.00 1.82
N ILE A 182 -6.31 4.14 2.15
CA ILE A 182 -5.47 5.22 1.64
C ILE A 182 -4.27 4.57 0.96
N GLU A 183 -4.08 4.86 -0.32
CA GLU A 183 -2.91 4.41 -1.07
C GLU A 183 -1.77 5.39 -0.87
N ILE A 184 -0.71 4.93 -0.18
CA ILE A 184 0.52 5.69 0.05
C ILE A 184 1.56 5.26 -0.97
N ALA A 185 1.53 5.88 -2.15
CA ALA A 185 2.43 5.61 -3.25
C ALA A 185 2.54 6.84 -4.17
N PRO A 186 3.66 7.07 -4.87
CA PRO A 186 3.82 8.23 -5.76
C PRO A 186 2.79 8.26 -6.92
N ASP A 187 2.15 7.13 -7.20
CA ASP A 187 1.12 6.92 -8.21
C ASP A 187 0.12 5.88 -7.69
N GLY A 188 -1.12 5.92 -8.17
CA GLY A 188 -2.20 4.98 -7.85
C GLY A 188 -2.03 3.62 -8.54
N VAL A 189 -0.87 3.00 -8.41
CA VAL A 189 -0.51 1.75 -9.10
C VAL A 189 -1.35 0.57 -8.62
N LEU A 190 -1.74 0.56 -7.34
CA LEU A 190 -2.53 -0.53 -6.76
C LEU A 190 -4.02 -0.39 -7.06
N GLN A 191 -4.49 0.72 -7.64
CA GLN A 191 -5.89 0.93 -7.96
C GLN A 191 -6.48 -0.20 -8.81
N SER A 192 -5.78 -0.63 -9.86
CA SER A 192 -6.25 -1.71 -10.73
C SER A 192 -6.29 -3.07 -10.03
N ILE A 193 -5.38 -3.30 -9.09
CA ILE A 193 -5.29 -4.53 -8.30
C ILE A 193 -6.41 -4.58 -7.26
N LEU A 194 -6.65 -3.45 -6.59
CA LEU A 194 -7.61 -3.36 -5.51
C LEU A 194 -9.07 -3.34 -5.99
N LYS A 195 -9.35 -3.13 -7.29
CA LYS A 195 -10.73 -3.16 -7.84
C LYS A 195 -11.45 -4.47 -7.58
N GLU A 196 -10.72 -5.58 -7.57
CA GLU A 196 -11.29 -6.91 -7.37
C GLU A 196 -11.62 -7.20 -5.90
N SER A 197 -10.92 -6.54 -4.97
CA SER A 197 -11.03 -6.80 -3.53
C SER A 197 -11.74 -5.69 -2.75
N LEU A 198 -11.83 -4.48 -3.29
CA LEU A 198 -12.35 -3.29 -2.62
C LEU A 198 -13.31 -2.50 -3.51
N HIS A 199 -14.28 -1.86 -2.87
CA HIS A 199 -15.08 -0.81 -3.50
C HIS A 199 -14.18 0.40 -3.76
N LEU A 200 -13.83 0.64 -5.02
CA LEU A 200 -12.88 1.67 -5.43
C LEU A 200 -13.20 3.07 -4.92
N GLU A 201 -14.48 3.38 -4.74
CA GLU A 201 -14.91 4.68 -4.24
C GLU A 201 -14.26 4.99 -2.89
N ARG A 202 -14.10 3.98 -2.03
CA ARG A 202 -13.51 4.12 -0.69
C ARG A 202 -11.99 3.98 -0.65
N ASN A 203 -11.33 3.86 -1.81
CA ASN A 203 -9.87 3.84 -1.91
C ASN A 203 -9.33 5.21 -2.32
N VAL A 204 -8.80 5.95 -1.36
CA VAL A 204 -8.34 7.32 -1.54
C VAL A 204 -6.87 7.34 -1.96
N ILE A 205 -6.61 7.88 -3.15
CA ILE A 205 -5.27 8.20 -3.64
C ILE A 205 -4.92 9.64 -3.21
N LEU A 206 -3.70 9.83 -2.72
CA LEU A 206 -3.20 11.16 -2.32
C LEU A 206 -2.24 11.79 -3.34
N THR A 207 -1.56 11.00 -4.16
CA THR A 207 -0.51 11.45 -5.08
C THR A 207 -0.64 10.79 -6.45
N GLY A 208 -0.16 11.46 -7.49
CA GLY A 208 -0.11 10.94 -8.85
C GLY A 208 1.08 11.48 -9.63
N ARG A 209 1.28 10.98 -10.86
CA ARG A 209 2.36 11.43 -11.75
C ARG A 209 2.17 12.84 -12.33
N THR A 210 1.29 13.65 -11.74
CA THR A 210 0.95 14.99 -12.24
C THR A 210 1.57 16.07 -11.34
N GLU A 211 1.78 17.27 -11.87
CA GLU A 211 2.31 18.41 -11.12
C GLU A 211 1.34 18.94 -10.04
N GLN A 212 0.09 18.48 -10.01
CA GLN A 212 -0.96 18.97 -9.10
C GLN A 212 -1.12 18.11 -7.82
N ASN A 213 -0.02 17.54 -7.31
CA ASN A 213 -0.06 16.65 -6.15
C ASN A 213 -0.66 17.29 -4.89
N ILE A 214 -0.39 18.57 -4.61
CA ILE A 214 -0.99 19.27 -3.45
C ILE A 214 -2.53 19.27 -3.55
N LYS A 215 -3.06 19.55 -4.74
CA LYS A 215 -4.51 19.54 -4.97
C LYS A 215 -5.10 18.14 -4.77
N MET A 216 -4.41 17.10 -5.25
CA MET A 216 -4.82 15.71 -5.05
C MET A 216 -4.84 15.33 -3.57
N ILE A 217 -3.82 15.73 -2.80
CA ILE A 217 -3.76 15.50 -1.35
C ILE A 217 -4.96 16.16 -0.67
N LEU A 218 -5.21 17.45 -0.93
CA LEU A 218 -6.31 18.19 -0.31
C LEU A 218 -7.68 17.64 -0.70
N GLN A 219 -7.87 17.24 -1.96
CA GLN A 219 -9.09 16.54 -2.41
C GLN A 219 -9.24 15.17 -1.73
N GLY A 220 -8.13 14.44 -1.56
CA GLY A 220 -8.08 13.20 -0.80
C GLY A 220 -8.56 13.39 0.64
N ILE A 221 -8.02 14.39 1.33
CA ILE A 221 -8.42 14.75 2.70
C ILE A 221 -9.92 15.11 2.76
N GLY A 222 -10.43 15.89 1.80
CA GLY A 222 -11.86 16.18 1.70
C GLY A 222 -12.71 14.93 1.51
N ARG A 223 -12.26 13.97 0.69
CA ARG A 223 -12.94 12.66 0.55
C ARG A 223 -12.93 11.87 1.85
N LEU A 224 -11.80 11.84 2.57
CA LEU A 224 -11.72 11.20 3.89
C LEU A 224 -12.75 11.79 4.86
N TYR A 225 -12.89 13.12 4.89
CA TYR A 225 -13.92 13.81 5.67
C TYR A 225 -15.34 13.39 5.26
N ASN A 226 -15.63 13.35 3.95
CA ASN A 226 -16.93 12.92 3.43
C ASN A 226 -17.26 11.45 3.76
N TYR A 227 -16.25 10.61 3.97
CA TYR A 227 -16.42 9.24 4.46
C TYR A 227 -16.61 9.14 5.98
N GLY A 228 -16.73 10.27 6.69
CA GLY A 228 -16.98 10.33 8.13
C GLY A 228 -15.71 10.32 8.99
N LEU A 229 -14.52 10.35 8.38
CA LEU A 229 -13.27 10.53 9.12
C LEU A 229 -13.10 12.00 9.52
N GLN A 230 -12.22 12.26 10.49
CA GLN A 230 -12.00 13.61 11.03
C GLN A 230 -10.53 14.05 10.88
N PRO A 231 -10.04 14.25 9.64
CA PRO A 231 -8.67 14.68 9.41
C PRO A 231 -8.40 16.05 10.05
N GLN A 232 -7.28 16.18 10.76
CA GLN A 232 -6.89 17.42 11.43
C GLN A 232 -6.13 18.33 10.46
N VAL A 233 -6.86 18.95 9.53
CA VAL A 233 -6.30 19.78 8.44
C VAL A 233 -5.44 20.94 8.97
N ALA A 234 -5.75 21.46 10.16
CA ALA A 234 -4.97 22.51 10.81
C ALA A 234 -3.49 22.13 10.99
N ASN A 235 -3.17 20.85 11.17
CA ASN A 235 -1.79 20.37 11.37
C ASN A 235 -0.93 20.45 10.09
N LEU A 236 -1.52 20.74 8.93
CA LEU A 236 -0.79 20.93 7.66
C LEU A 236 -0.27 22.37 7.49
N TYR A 237 -0.76 23.30 8.31
CA TYR A 237 -0.43 24.71 8.23
C TYR A 237 0.25 25.17 9.52
N PRO A 238 0.97 26.30 9.51
CA PRO A 238 1.46 26.93 10.72
C PRO A 238 0.32 27.15 11.73
N PRO A 239 0.60 27.04 13.05
CA PRO A 239 -0.36 27.39 14.07
C PRO A 239 -0.92 28.81 13.86
N ILE A 240 -2.21 28.98 14.11
CA ILE A 240 -2.87 30.28 14.06
C ILE A 240 -2.75 30.93 15.44
N ASP A 241 -2.28 32.18 15.47
CA ASP A 241 -2.25 32.97 16.70
C ASP A 241 -3.65 33.49 17.05
N PHE A 242 -4.05 33.25 18.29
CA PHE A 242 -5.29 33.78 18.85
C PHE A 242 -4.98 34.90 19.85
N PRO A 243 -5.85 35.93 19.97
CA PRO A 243 -7.17 36.07 19.34
C PRO A 243 -7.11 36.43 17.84
N VAL A 244 -8.16 36.11 17.10
CA VAL A 244 -8.29 36.48 15.67
C VAL A 244 -8.41 38.00 15.48
N SER A 245 -8.05 38.48 14.28
CA SER A 245 -8.11 39.90 13.94
C SER A 245 -9.52 40.48 13.98
N ARG A 246 -9.63 41.76 14.36
CA ARG A 246 -10.89 42.52 14.29
C ARG A 246 -11.40 42.54 12.84
N GLY A 247 -12.67 42.17 12.65
CA GLY A 247 -13.30 42.07 11.32
C GLY A 247 -13.34 40.65 10.75
N THR A 248 -12.79 39.65 11.45
CA THR A 248 -12.95 38.23 11.08
C THR A 248 -14.45 37.87 11.00
N PRO A 249 -14.95 37.25 9.90
CA PRO A 249 -16.37 36.95 9.72
C PRO A 249 -16.97 36.10 10.85
N MET A 250 -18.22 36.39 11.23
CA MET A 250 -18.96 35.59 12.21
C MET A 250 -19.30 34.21 11.64
N ILE A 251 -19.12 33.15 12.44
CA ILE A 251 -19.48 31.77 12.04
C ILE A 251 -20.98 31.50 12.21
N SER A 252 -21.61 32.08 13.25
CA SER A 252 -23.00 31.77 13.61
C SER A 252 -24.03 31.92 12.47
N PRO A 253 -23.94 32.90 11.55
CA PRO A 253 -24.92 33.03 10.47
C PRO A 253 -24.82 31.93 9.40
N PHE A 254 -23.71 31.18 9.36
CA PHE A 254 -23.48 30.12 8.37
C PHE A 254 -23.97 28.75 8.84
N ILE A 255 -24.25 28.57 10.14
CA ILE A 255 -24.74 27.30 10.68
C ILE A 255 -26.22 27.16 10.36
N ARG A 256 -26.57 26.08 9.65
CA ARG A 256 -27.95 25.75 9.30
C ARG A 256 -28.36 24.46 9.99
N TYR A 257 -29.59 24.42 10.47
CA TYR A 257 -30.21 23.23 11.05
C TYR A 257 -31.35 22.79 10.15
N ALA A 258 -31.60 21.48 10.08
CA ALA A 258 -32.80 20.95 9.45
C ALA A 258 -34.02 21.38 10.29
N THR A 259 -34.78 22.35 9.80
CA THR A 259 -35.99 22.84 10.46
C THR A 259 -37.17 21.98 10.01
N GLY A 260 -37.34 20.83 10.67
CA GLY A 260 -38.64 20.19 10.73
C GLY A 260 -39.62 21.07 11.48
N TYR A 261 -40.90 21.05 11.12
CA TYR A 261 -41.94 21.77 11.85
C TYR A 261 -42.00 21.26 13.30
N TYR A 262 -41.58 22.08 14.25
CA TYR A 262 -41.94 21.89 15.64
C TYR A 262 -43.40 22.29 15.78
N LEU A 263 -44.30 21.30 15.92
CA LEU A 263 -45.64 21.55 16.43
C LEU A 263 -45.49 22.16 17.82
N LYS A 264 -45.62 23.48 17.94
CA LYS A 264 -45.89 24.11 19.23
C LYS A 264 -47.20 23.51 19.72
N SER A 265 -47.15 22.65 20.74
CA SER A 265 -48.35 22.25 21.46
C SER A 265 -48.98 23.52 22.01
N GLN A 266 -50.13 23.90 21.46
CA GLN A 266 -51.00 24.88 22.07
C GLN A 266 -51.53 24.27 23.37
N TYR A 267 -50.84 24.50 24.48
CA TYR A 267 -51.50 24.44 25.79
C TYR A 267 -52.40 25.67 25.90
N GLN A 268 -53.56 25.60 25.25
CA GLN A 268 -54.65 26.55 25.42
C GLN A 268 -55.55 26.02 26.53
N TYR A 269 -55.50 26.70 27.67
CA TYR A 269 -56.49 26.80 28.74
C TYR A 269 -57.73 25.88 28.65
N CYS A 270 -57.87 24.98 29.62
CA CYS A 270 -59.16 24.64 30.22
C CYS A 270 -59.13 25.03 31.71
N ILE A 271 -59.38 26.31 31.99
CA ILE A 271 -60.03 26.68 33.25
C ILE A 271 -61.49 26.30 33.05
N HIS A 272 -61.90 25.17 33.63
CA HIS A 272 -63.31 24.91 33.88
C HIS A 272 -63.51 24.70 35.38
N LYS A 273 -64.13 25.74 35.94
CA LYS A 273 -65.00 25.84 37.14
C LYS A 273 -64.87 24.77 38.22
#